data_AF-A0A952HKK1-F1
#
_entry.id   AF-A0A952HKK1-F1
#
_cell.length_a   1.000
_cell.length_b   1.000
_cell.length_c   1.000
_cell.angle_alpha   90.00
_cell.angle_beta   90.00
_cell.angle_gamma   90.00
#
_symmetry.space_group_name_H-M   'P 1'
#
loop_
_entity.id
_entity.type
_entity.pdbx_description
1 polymer ?
#
loop_
_entity_poly.entity_id
_entity_poly.type
_entity_poly.pdbx_seq_one_letter_code
_entity_poly.pdbx_strand_id
1 'polypeptide(L)'
;DGVLSPNDTLARAILQSINTAGKPYPIVTGQDSEAESVKSIMAGIQYSTINKDTRKLVAEAIKMVGELQRGKPVDVNDPTSYNNGAKTVPTFLLTPQLVTRENAAESYQSDPTLEPLTRG
;
A
#
# COMPACT_ATOMS: atom_id res chain seq x y z
N ASP A 1 4.71 -4.02 22.15
CA ASP A 1 3.83 -5.04 21.52
C ASP A 1 3.14 -4.49 20.28
N GLY A 2 2.69 -5.37 19.38
CA GLY A 2 2.07 -4.98 18.14
C GLY A 2 1.27 -6.09 17.49
N VAL A 3 0.43 -5.74 16.52
CA VAL A 3 -0.30 -6.67 15.67
C VAL A 3 0.11 -6.43 14.22
N LEU A 4 0.67 -7.47 13.60
CA LEU A 4 1.00 -7.47 12.19
C LEU A 4 -0.29 -7.67 11.36
N SER A 5 -0.95 -6.58 11.00
CA SER A 5 -2.09 -6.63 10.08
C SER A 5 -1.61 -6.49 8.63
N PRO A 6 -2.05 -7.37 7.72
CA PRO A 6 -1.62 -7.36 6.33
C PRO A 6 -2.41 -6.40 5.43
N ASN A 7 -3.48 -5.77 5.93
CA ASN A 7 -4.20 -4.71 5.21
C ASN A 7 -4.93 -3.75 6.17
N ASP A 8 -5.35 -2.62 5.63
CA ASP A 8 -6.00 -1.54 6.36
C ASP A 8 -7.39 -1.93 6.91
N THR A 9 -8.18 -2.69 6.16
CA THR A 9 -9.48 -3.19 6.63
C THR A 9 -9.35 -4.04 7.89
N LEU A 10 -8.41 -4.98 7.92
CA LEU A 10 -8.12 -5.81 9.08
C LEU A 10 -7.50 -4.99 10.21
N ALA A 11 -6.64 -4.02 9.90
CA ALA A 11 -6.03 -3.14 10.89
C ALA A 11 -7.11 -2.37 11.68
N ARG A 12 -8.09 -1.82 10.97
CA ARG A 12 -9.23 -1.13 11.61
C ARG A 12 -10.10 -2.07 12.45
N ALA A 13 -10.34 -3.30 12.00
CA ALA A 13 -11.09 -4.28 12.80
C ALA A 13 -10.35 -4.66 14.10
N ILE A 14 -9.03 -4.84 14.03
CA ILE A 14 -8.15 -5.08 15.19
C ILE A 14 -8.24 -3.90 16.17
N LEU A 15 -8.05 -2.68 15.67
CA LEU A 15 -8.09 -1.45 16.50
C LEU A 15 -9.47 -1.26 17.14
N GLN A 16 -10.56 -1.54 16.42
CA GLN A 16 -11.91 -1.48 16.97
C GLN A 16 -12.11 -2.47 18.12
N SER A 17 -11.60 -3.70 17.99
CA SER A 17 -11.65 -4.71 19.06
C SER A 17 -10.87 -4.27 20.30
N ILE A 18 -9.67 -3.72 20.11
CA ILE A 18 -8.81 -3.19 21.18
C ILE A 18 -9.50 -2.03 21.92
N ASN A 19 -10.08 -1.10 21.17
CA ASN A 19 -10.83 0.03 21.71
C ASN A 19 -12.04 -0.44 22.54
N THR A 20 -12.80 -1.40 22.00
CA THR A 20 -13.96 -1.99 22.69
C THR A 20 -13.56 -2.69 24.00
N ALA A 21 -12.37 -3.30 24.03
CA ALA A 21 -11.81 -3.91 25.22
C ALA A 21 -11.22 -2.89 26.23
N GLY A 22 -11.27 -1.58 25.94
CA GLY A 22 -10.70 -0.53 26.80
C GLY A 22 -9.18 -0.63 26.94
N LYS A 23 -8.49 -1.24 25.97
CA LYS A 23 -7.04 -1.44 25.99
C LYS A 23 -6.32 -0.32 25.25
N PRO A 24 -5.08 0.03 25.65
CA PRO A 24 -4.27 0.97 24.90
C PRO A 24 -3.99 0.42 23.49
N TYR A 25 -3.96 1.32 22.50
CA TYR A 25 -3.62 0.94 21.13
C TYR A 25 -2.15 0.46 21.06
N PRO A 26 -1.90 -0.79 20.61
CA PRO A 26 -0.57 -1.25 20.29
C PRO A 26 -0.16 -0.73 18.90
N ILE A 27 1.07 -1.03 18.48
CA ILE A 27 1.48 -0.80 17.09
C ILE A 27 0.66 -1.73 16.18
N VAL A 28 -0.12 -1.17 15.26
CA VAL A 28 -0.86 -1.94 14.25
C VAL A 28 -0.45 -1.44 12.86
N THR A 29 0.08 -2.36 12.05
CA THR A 29 0.45 -2.10 10.64
C THR A 29 -0.78 -2.16 9.74
N GLY A 30 -0.61 -1.87 8.46
CA GLY A 30 -1.66 -1.97 7.46
C GLY A 30 -1.09 -1.90 6.05
N GLN A 31 -1.96 -1.90 5.06
CA GLN A 31 -1.61 -1.83 3.64
C GLN A 31 -2.82 -1.30 2.87
N ASP A 32 -2.53 -0.63 1.75
CA ASP A 32 -3.44 -0.08 0.73
C ASP A 32 -3.78 1.40 0.86
N SER A 33 -3.38 2.07 1.95
CA SER A 33 -3.64 3.51 2.15
C SER A 33 -5.12 3.88 2.03
N GLU A 34 -5.99 3.04 2.59
CA GLU A 34 -7.42 3.31 2.61
C GLU A 34 -7.70 4.59 3.40
N ALA A 35 -8.60 5.45 2.91
CA ALA A 35 -8.81 6.81 3.45
C ALA A 35 -9.06 6.84 4.97
N GLU A 36 -9.82 5.87 5.50
CA GLU A 36 -10.10 5.78 6.94
C GLU A 36 -8.86 5.36 7.75
N SER A 37 -7.98 4.55 7.18
CA SER A 37 -6.69 4.22 7.80
C SER A 37 -5.71 5.39 7.74
N VAL A 38 -5.70 6.18 6.66
CA VAL A 38 -4.90 7.42 6.59
C VAL A 38 -5.35 8.40 7.67
N LYS A 39 -6.66 8.65 7.82
CA LYS A 39 -7.20 9.49 8.91
C LYS A 39 -6.81 8.94 10.29
N SER A 40 -6.91 7.63 10.49
CA SER A 40 -6.52 6.94 11.73
C SER A 40 -5.02 7.12 12.06
N ILE A 41 -4.14 7.05 11.05
CA ILE A 41 -2.71 7.30 11.18
C ILE A 41 -2.45 8.76 11.59
N MET A 42 -3.12 9.71 10.94
CA MET A 42 -2.99 11.13 11.29
C MET A 42 -3.51 11.44 12.71
N ALA A 43 -4.52 10.69 13.18
CA ALA A 43 -5.01 10.74 14.55
C ALA A 43 -4.11 10.01 15.58
N GLY A 44 -3.05 9.33 15.14
CA GLY A 44 -2.14 8.57 16.00
C GLY A 44 -2.71 7.26 16.55
N ILE A 45 -3.73 6.68 15.89
CA ILE A 45 -4.38 5.44 16.31
C ILE A 45 -3.77 4.23 15.60
N GLN A 46 -3.85 4.19 14.26
CA GLN A 46 -3.12 3.19 13.46
C GLN A 46 -1.66 3.65 13.27
N TYR A 47 -0.69 2.75 13.40
CA TYR A 47 0.72 3.15 13.32
C TYR A 47 1.16 3.44 11.88
N SER A 48 0.84 2.52 10.96
CA SER A 48 1.30 2.62 9.58
C SER A 48 0.36 1.96 8.59
N THR A 49 0.56 2.31 7.32
CA THR A 49 0.06 1.57 6.15
C THR A 49 1.18 1.46 5.12
N ILE A 50 0.97 0.66 4.09
CA ILE A 50 1.84 0.56 2.92
C ILE A 50 1.10 1.16 1.73
N ASN A 51 1.62 2.25 1.18
CA ASN A 51 1.14 2.84 -0.06
C ASN A 51 1.65 2.05 -1.27
N LYS A 52 0.70 1.55 -2.07
CA LYS A 52 0.94 0.96 -3.39
C LYS A 52 0.15 1.81 -4.39
N ASP A 53 0.80 2.83 -4.93
CA ASP A 53 0.14 3.76 -5.85
C ASP A 53 -0.39 3.04 -7.10
N THR A 54 -1.71 2.87 -7.15
CA THR A 54 -2.39 2.16 -8.23
C THR A 54 -2.21 2.86 -9.58
N ARG A 55 -1.95 4.17 -9.59
CA ARG A 55 -1.72 4.94 -10.81
C ARG A 55 -0.41 4.53 -11.48
N LYS A 56 0.63 4.24 -10.69
CA LYS A 56 1.91 3.70 -11.20
C LYS A 56 1.73 2.30 -11.77
N LEU A 57 0.94 1.45 -11.11
CA LEU A 57 0.63 0.11 -11.60
C LEU A 57 -0.15 0.14 -12.92
N VAL A 58 -1.15 1.02 -13.03
CA VAL A 58 -1.91 1.22 -14.27
C VAL A 58 -1.02 1.75 -15.39
N ALA A 59 -0.14 2.72 -15.11
CA ALA A 59 0.78 3.25 -16.10
C ALA A 59 1.73 2.18 -16.67
N GLU A 60 2.32 1.36 -15.79
CA GLU A 60 3.21 0.27 -16.23
C GLU A 60 2.43 -0.82 -17.00
N ALA A 61 1.23 -1.17 -16.56
CA ALA A 61 0.39 -2.13 -17.27
C ALA A 61 0.02 -1.66 -18.68
N ILE A 62 -0.37 -0.38 -18.84
CA ILE A 62 -0.67 0.22 -20.15
C ILE A 62 0.56 0.19 -21.06
N LYS A 63 1.74 0.54 -20.52
CA LYS A 63 3.00 0.50 -21.25
C LYS A 63 3.30 -0.92 -21.75
N MET A 64 3.22 -1.93 -20.87
CA MET A 64 3.44 -3.34 -21.24
C MET A 64 2.46 -3.80 -22.32
N VAL A 65 1.17 -3.50 -22.19
CA VAL A 65 0.16 -3.84 -23.21
C VAL A 65 0.53 -3.20 -24.56
N GLY A 66 0.91 -1.92 -24.57
CA GLY A 66 1.32 -1.23 -25.78
C GLY A 66 2.59 -1.80 -26.42
N GLU A 67 3.57 -2.26 -25.64
CA GLU A 67 4.77 -2.97 -26.13
C GLU A 67 4.41 -4.30 -26.77
N LEU A 68 3.62 -5.13 -26.08
CA LEU A 68 3.18 -6.43 -26.58
C LEU A 68 2.37 -6.30 -27.88
N GLN A 69 1.47 -5.32 -27.98
CA GLN A 69 0.70 -5.06 -29.21
C GLN A 69 1.59 -4.72 -30.41
N ARG A 70 2.77 -4.12 -30.17
CA ARG A 70 3.76 -3.80 -31.21
C ARG A 70 4.76 -4.93 -31.44
N GLY A 71 4.58 -6.09 -30.80
CA GLY A 71 5.52 -7.22 -30.85
C GLY A 71 6.87 -6.91 -30.21
N LYS A 72 6.94 -5.93 -29.30
CA LYS A 72 8.18 -5.55 -28.60
C LYS A 72 8.30 -6.30 -27.27
N PRO A 73 9.53 -6.55 -26.79
CA PRO A 73 9.71 -7.03 -25.42
C PRO A 73 9.19 -6.01 -24.41
N VAL A 74 8.80 -6.50 -23.23
CA VAL A 74 8.40 -5.69 -22.08
C VAL A 74 9.52 -5.58 -21.08
N ASP A 75 9.55 -4.46 -20.34
CA ASP A 75 10.49 -4.29 -19.24
C ASP A 75 10.16 -5.23 -18.08
N VAL A 76 11.17 -5.87 -17.51
CA VAL A 76 11.07 -6.70 -16.31
C VAL A 76 12.25 -6.42 -15.39
N ASN A 77 12.03 -6.42 -14.09
CA ASN A 77 13.07 -6.22 -13.08
C ASN A 77 13.18 -7.38 -12.09
N ASP A 78 12.29 -8.38 -12.19
CA ASP A 78 12.37 -9.65 -11.46
C ASP A 78 12.03 -10.83 -12.39
N PRO A 79 13.05 -11.49 -12.97
CA PRO A 79 12.85 -12.63 -13.85
C PRO A 79 12.67 -13.97 -13.13
N THR A 80 12.81 -14.03 -11.80
CA THR A 80 13.03 -15.30 -11.08
C THR A 80 12.03 -15.63 -9.98
N SER A 81 11.45 -14.64 -9.31
CA SER A 81 10.74 -14.89 -8.04
C SER A 81 9.33 -15.48 -8.21
N TYR A 82 8.67 -15.22 -9.34
CA TYR A 82 7.23 -15.52 -9.50
C TYR A 82 6.99 -16.83 -10.27
N ASN A 83 7.24 -17.96 -9.63
CA ASN A 83 6.83 -19.26 -10.15
C ASN A 83 5.33 -19.50 -9.86
N ASN A 84 4.54 -19.65 -10.92
CA ASN A 84 3.09 -19.90 -10.80
C ASN A 84 2.70 -21.38 -10.86
N GLY A 85 3.67 -22.29 -10.74
CA GLY A 85 3.51 -23.75 -10.86
C GLY A 85 3.71 -24.29 -12.28
N ALA A 86 3.51 -23.45 -13.32
CA ALA A 86 3.72 -23.84 -14.72
C ALA A 86 5.01 -23.25 -15.29
N LYS A 87 5.35 -22.01 -14.93
CA LYS A 87 6.58 -21.33 -15.32
C LYS A 87 6.93 -20.25 -14.30
N THR A 88 8.18 -19.83 -14.35
CA THR A 88 8.59 -18.56 -13.73
C THR A 88 8.16 -17.41 -14.65
N VAL A 89 7.33 -16.52 -14.15
CA VAL A 89 6.81 -15.37 -14.89
C VAL A 89 7.80 -14.20 -14.74
N PRO A 90 8.40 -13.71 -15.83
CA PRO A 90 9.17 -12.48 -15.80
C PRO A 90 8.25 -11.33 -15.38
N THR A 91 8.61 -10.63 -14.30
CA THR A 91 7.73 -9.70 -13.59
C THR A 91 8.38 -8.33 -13.48
N PHE A 92 7.56 -7.28 -13.48
CA PHE A 92 7.97 -5.94 -13.10
C PHE A 92 7.35 -5.60 -11.75
N LEU A 93 8.20 -5.29 -10.77
CA LEU A 93 7.80 -4.94 -9.41
C LEU A 93 7.96 -3.44 -9.20
N LEU A 94 6.87 -2.81 -8.79
CA LEU A 94 6.89 -1.45 -8.26
C LEU A 94 7.26 -1.49 -6.78
N THR A 95 8.13 -0.59 -6.35
CA THR A 95 8.51 -0.46 -4.94
C THR A 95 7.34 0.11 -4.14
N PRO A 96 6.83 -0.61 -3.12
CA PRO A 96 5.84 -0.06 -2.20
C PRO A 96 6.48 0.97 -1.25
N GLN A 97 5.68 1.87 -0.69
CA GLN A 97 6.14 2.90 0.24
C GLN A 97 5.52 2.69 1.63
N LEU A 98 6.35 2.60 2.66
CA LEU A 98 5.86 2.66 4.04
C LEU A 98 5.36 4.07 4.34
N VAL A 99 4.15 4.15 4.86
CA VAL A 99 3.55 5.41 5.29
C VAL A 99 3.22 5.37 6.77
N THR A 100 3.72 6.37 7.49
CA THR A 100 3.45 6.67 8.89
C THR A 100 2.99 8.12 9.00
N ARG A 101 2.66 8.57 10.21
CA ARG A 101 2.26 9.96 10.43
C ARG A 101 3.35 10.95 10.00
N GLU A 102 4.61 10.59 10.20
CA GLU A 102 5.77 11.44 9.93
C GLU A 102 5.94 11.76 8.45
N ASN A 103 5.57 10.84 7.55
CA ASN A 103 5.81 11.00 6.12
C ASN A 103 4.53 10.99 5.27
N ALA A 104 3.34 10.95 5.87
CA ALA A 104 2.08 10.87 5.12
C ALA A 104 1.91 12.03 4.14
N ALA A 105 2.17 13.27 4.57
CA ALA A 105 2.05 14.45 3.72
C ALA A 105 2.96 14.40 2.48
N GLU A 106 4.21 13.97 2.66
CA GLU A 106 5.15 13.77 1.55
C GLU A 106 4.73 12.59 0.65
N SER A 107 4.34 11.48 1.26
CA SER A 107 3.99 10.24 0.54
C SER A 107 2.77 10.42 -0.36
N TYR A 108 1.81 11.25 0.07
CA TYR A 108 0.58 11.50 -0.67
C TYR A 108 0.58 12.83 -1.41
N GLN A 109 1.67 13.61 -1.46
CA GLN A 109 1.71 14.96 -2.06
C GLN A 109 1.17 15.08 -3.50
N SER A 110 1.15 13.97 -4.24
CA SER A 110 0.66 13.91 -5.63
C SER A 110 -0.70 13.23 -5.77
N ASP A 111 -1.29 12.75 -4.67
CA ASP A 111 -2.56 12.02 -4.65
C ASP A 111 -3.72 12.96 -4.30
N PRO A 112 -4.60 13.30 -5.25
CA PRO A 112 -5.67 14.28 -5.01
C PRO A 112 -6.72 13.81 -3.99
N THR A 113 -6.74 12.52 -3.65
CA THR A 113 -7.70 11.93 -2.71
C THR A 113 -7.11 11.81 -1.31
N LEU A 114 -5.85 11.40 -1.22
CA LEU A 114 -5.18 11.13 0.06
C LEU A 114 -4.44 12.35 0.62
N GLU A 115 -3.90 13.22 -0.24
CA GLU A 115 -3.19 14.44 0.18
C GLU A 115 -4.02 15.35 1.09
N PRO A 116 -5.33 15.60 0.83
CA PRO A 116 -6.13 16.43 1.72
C PRO A 116 -6.31 15.82 3.12
N LEU A 117 -6.19 14.49 3.26
CA LEU A 117 -6.37 13.78 4.53
C LEU A 117 -5.16 13.88 5.46
N THR A 118 -4.00 14.30 4.94
CA THR A 118 -2.76 14.46 5.72
C THR A 118 -2.64 15.85 6.34
N ARG A 119 -3.57 16.75 6.02
CA ARG A 119 -3.60 18.11 6.54
C ARG A 119 -4.43 18.10 7.82
N GLY A 120 -3.74 18.13 8.96
CA GLY A 120 -4.32 18.22 10.30
C GLY A 120 -3.80 19.44 11.03
#